data_AF-A0A817RCZ9-F1
#
_entry.id   AF-A0A817RCZ9-F1
#
_cell.length_a   1.000
_cell.length_b   1.000
_cell.length_c   1.000
_cell.angle_alpha   90.00
_cell.angle_beta   90.00
_cell.angle_gamma   90.00
#
_symmetry.space_group_name_H-M   'P 1'
#
loop_
_entity.id
_entity.type
_entity.pdbx_description
1 polymer ?
#
loop_
_entity_poly.entity_id
_entity_poly.type
_entity_poly.pdbx_seq_one_letter_code
_entity_poly.pdbx_strand_id
1 'polypeptide(L)'
;MEEHILHTLAKELIKSLAEFGAARHKDVVKWLSDVEEVFNRAQFQPSNKYLAVLSYLIDSAAKWFKYNKSTIIDWPTFKIKLIKAYQPSLQQT
;
A
#
# COMPACT_ATOMS: atom_id res chain seq x y z
N MET A 1 -26.33 -12.56 -4.99
CA MET A 1 -25.51 -13.70 -4.51
C MET A 1 -24.02 -13.42 -4.74
N GLU A 2 -23.64 -12.81 -5.86
CA GLU A 2 -22.25 -12.42 -6.18
C GLU A 2 -21.63 -11.38 -5.22
N GLU A 3 -22.38 -10.39 -4.75
CA GLU A 3 -21.85 -9.33 -3.85
C GLU A 3 -21.34 -9.89 -2.51
N HIS A 4 -22.02 -10.87 -1.94
CA HIS A 4 -21.61 -11.50 -0.68
C HIS A 4 -20.31 -12.33 -0.83
N ILE A 5 -20.11 -12.94 -1.99
CA ILE A 5 -18.91 -13.72 -2.30
C ILE A 5 -17.72 -12.78 -2.49
N LEU A 6 -17.91 -11.69 -3.25
CA LEU A 6 -16.90 -10.65 -3.44
C LEU A 6 -16.49 -10.00 -2.12
N HIS A 7 -17.45 -9.68 -1.23
CA HIS A 7 -17.15 -9.11 0.09
C HIS A 7 -16.37 -10.08 0.99
N THR A 8 -16.66 -11.38 0.92
CA THR A 8 -15.97 -12.41 1.70
C THR A 8 -14.54 -12.61 1.21
N LEU A 9 -14.36 -12.70 -0.11
CA LEU A 9 -13.04 -12.77 -0.75
C LEU A 9 -12.21 -11.52 -0.49
N ALA A 10 -12.81 -10.33 -0.57
CA ALA A 10 -12.15 -9.07 -0.26
C ALA A 10 -11.63 -9.03 1.18
N LYS A 11 -12.43 -9.47 2.17
CA LYS A 11 -12.00 -9.52 3.57
C LYS A 11 -10.82 -10.47 3.78
N GLU A 12 -10.81 -11.62 3.12
CA GLU A 12 -9.72 -12.59 3.24
C GLU A 12 -8.45 -12.10 2.52
N LEU A 13 -8.59 -11.45 1.36
CA LEU A 13 -7.47 -10.84 0.63
C LEU A 13 -6.83 -9.68 1.39
N ILE A 14 -7.64 -8.87 2.09
CA ILE A 14 -7.16 -7.80 2.96
C ILE A 14 -6.34 -8.37 4.13
N LYS A 15 -6.76 -9.51 4.70
CA LYS A 15 -6.00 -10.18 5.78
C LYS A 15 -4.72 -10.83 5.28
N SER A 16 -4.67 -11.26 4.01
CA SER A 16 -3.49 -11.90 3.42
C SER A 16 -2.46 -10.90 2.88
N LEU A 17 -2.74 -9.59 2.92
CA LEU A 17 -1.78 -8.58 2.47
C LEU A 17 -0.52 -8.60 3.33
N ALA A 18 0.63 -8.70 2.67
CA ALA A 18 1.92 -8.68 3.34
C ALA A 18 2.21 -7.31 3.96
N GLU A 19 2.84 -7.31 5.12
CA GLU A 19 3.34 -6.09 5.76
C GLU A 19 4.62 -5.61 5.07
N PHE A 20 4.73 -4.31 4.78
CA PHE A 20 5.93 -3.73 4.20
C PHE A 20 6.80 -3.09 5.27
N GLY A 21 7.93 -3.73 5.53
CA GLY A 21 9.11 -3.13 6.17
C GLY A 21 10.27 -3.26 5.21
N ALA A 22 10.83 -2.16 4.74
CA ALA A 22 11.86 -2.11 3.68
C ALA A 22 13.06 -3.07 3.82
N ALA A 23 13.33 -3.58 5.02
CA ALA A 23 14.34 -4.61 5.27
C ALA A 23 13.90 -6.02 4.81
N ARG A 24 12.59 -6.32 4.86
CA ARG A 24 11.98 -7.61 4.52
C ARG A 24 11.47 -7.67 3.07
N HIS A 25 11.10 -6.53 2.49
CA HIS A 25 10.57 -6.45 1.13
C HIS A 25 11.37 -5.45 0.31
N LYS A 26 12.19 -5.99 -0.61
CA LYS A 26 13.06 -5.19 -1.48
C LYS A 26 12.33 -4.56 -2.66
N ASP A 27 11.14 -5.05 -2.97
CA ASP A 27 10.38 -4.64 -4.16
C ASP A 27 9.10 -3.92 -3.74
N VAL A 28 9.24 -2.61 -3.50
CA VAL A 28 8.14 -1.73 -3.10
C VAL A 28 7.10 -1.59 -4.21
N VAL A 29 7.52 -1.67 -5.48
CA VAL A 29 6.62 -1.56 -6.64
C VAL A 29 5.71 -2.77 -6.71
N LYS A 30 6.27 -3.97 -6.60
CA LYS A 30 5.47 -5.20 -6.55
C LYS A 30 4.47 -5.16 -5.39
N TRP A 31 4.96 -4.83 -4.19
CA TRP A 31 4.09 -4.75 -3.01
C TRP A 31 2.95 -3.74 -3.19
N LEU A 32 3.23 -2.55 -3.72
CA LEU A 32 2.19 -1.56 -4.01
C LEU A 32 1.17 -2.06 -5.04
N SER A 33 1.62 -2.81 -6.05
CA SER A 33 0.72 -3.38 -7.06
C SER A 33 -0.21 -4.44 -6.46
N ASP A 34 0.32 -5.30 -5.58
CA ASP A 34 -0.47 -6.30 -4.86
C ASP A 34 -1.52 -5.63 -3.94
N VAL A 35 -1.12 -4.60 -3.20
CA VAL A 35 -2.02 -3.77 -2.37
C VAL A 35 -3.11 -3.11 -3.20
N GLU A 36 -2.74 -2.52 -4.34
CA GLU A 36 -3.68 -1.83 -5.23
C GLU A 36 -4.71 -2.79 -5.83
N GLU A 37 -4.30 -3.98 -6.25
CA GLU A 37 -5.19 -5.03 -6.74
C GLU A 37 -6.19 -5.44 -5.66
N VAL A 38 -5.73 -5.74 -4.45
CA VAL A 38 -6.59 -6.15 -3.33
C VAL A 38 -7.57 -5.03 -2.97
N PHE A 39 -7.11 -3.78 -2.87
CA PHE A 39 -7.97 -2.65 -2.55
C PHE A 39 -8.99 -2.35 -3.65
N ASN A 40 -8.65 -2.57 -4.92
CA ASN A 40 -9.60 -2.46 -6.03
C ASN A 40 -10.68 -3.55 -5.95
N ARG A 41 -10.29 -4.80 -5.70
CA ARG A 41 -11.24 -5.92 -5.53
C ARG A 41 -12.14 -5.73 -4.31
N ALA A 42 -11.60 -5.14 -3.25
CA ALA A 42 -12.35 -4.77 -2.06
C ALA A 42 -13.16 -3.47 -2.20
N GLN A 43 -13.15 -2.85 -3.39
CA GLN A 43 -13.88 -1.62 -3.70
C GLN A 43 -13.60 -0.47 -2.72
N PHE A 44 -12.36 -0.38 -2.21
CA PHE A 44 -11.98 0.73 -1.35
C PHE A 44 -12.02 2.04 -2.12
N GLN A 45 -12.68 3.05 -1.53
CA GLN A 45 -12.59 4.41 -2.05
C GLN A 45 -11.14 4.89 -2.00
N PRO A 46 -10.67 5.69 -2.98
CA PRO A 46 -9.29 6.17 -3.05
C PRO A 46 -8.80 6.84 -1.75
N SER A 47 -9.68 7.61 -1.11
CA SER A 47 -9.45 8.25 0.19
C SER A 47 -9.19 7.25 1.33
N ASN A 48 -9.84 6.09 1.29
CA ASN A 48 -9.72 5.05 2.30
C ASN A 48 -8.52 4.13 2.06
N LYS A 49 -8.07 3.97 0.81
CA LYS A 49 -6.86 3.18 0.47
C LYS A 49 -5.62 3.70 1.18
N TYR A 50 -5.48 5.03 1.21
CA TYR A 50 -4.38 5.69 1.91
C TYR A 50 -4.38 5.37 3.41
N LEU A 51 -5.53 5.42 4.08
CA LEU A 51 -5.62 5.11 5.50
C LEU A 51 -5.40 3.61 5.77
N ALA A 52 -5.94 2.75 4.91
CA ALA A 52 -5.84 1.31 5.04
C ALA A 52 -4.40 0.81 4.91
N VAL A 53 -3.63 1.35 3.96
CA VAL A 53 -2.24 0.92 3.72
C VAL A 53 -1.31 1.18 4.93
N LEU A 54 -1.63 2.17 5.77
CA LEU A 54 -0.78 2.55 6.90
C LEU A 54 -0.64 1.43 7.92
N SER A 55 -1.70 0.62 8.08
CA SER A 55 -1.71 -0.54 8.97
C SER A 55 -0.78 -1.66 8.51
N TYR A 56 -0.37 -1.65 7.25
CA TYR A 56 0.56 -2.63 6.66
C TYR A 56 2.00 -2.13 6.61
N LEU A 57 2.26 -0.87 7.00
CA LEU A 57 3.63 -0.37 7.10
C LEU A 57 4.21 -0.76 8.45
N ILE A 58 5.36 -1.42 8.42
CA ILE A 58 6.09 -1.84 9.62
C ILE A 58 7.53 -1.31 9.61
N ASP A 59 8.19 -1.40 10.75
CA ASP A 59 9.61 -1.08 10.93
C ASP A 59 10.03 0.28 10.32
N SER A 60 11.00 0.25 9.40
CA SER A 60 11.55 1.43 8.73
C SER A 60 10.54 2.15 7.86
N ALA A 61 9.57 1.45 7.28
CA ALA A 61 8.53 2.05 6.43
C ALA A 61 7.50 2.82 7.26
N ALA A 62 7.12 2.27 8.42
CA ALA A 62 6.28 2.97 9.39
C ALA A 62 6.96 4.25 9.92
N LYS A 63 8.26 4.17 10.22
CA LYS A 63 9.06 5.34 10.64
C LYS A 63 9.13 6.39 9.53
N TRP A 64 9.50 5.98 8.30
CA TRP A 64 9.54 6.86 7.14
C TRP A 64 8.21 7.60 6.93
N PHE A 65 7.10 6.88 7.01
CA PHE A 65 5.78 7.47 6.85
C PHE A 65 5.50 8.53 7.91
N LYS A 66 5.81 8.27 9.20
CA LYS A 66 5.62 9.26 10.27
C LYS A 66 6.33 10.60 10.01
N TYR A 67 7.51 10.58 9.39
CA TYR A 67 8.25 11.80 9.03
C TYR A 67 7.73 12.48 7.76
N ASN A 68 7.17 11.72 6.82
CA ASN A 68 6.77 12.24 5.50
C ASN A 68 5.25 12.48 5.37
N LYS A 69 4.43 12.04 6.33
CA LYS A 69 2.96 12.08 6.29
C LYS A 69 2.38 13.46 5.98
N SER A 70 3.02 14.54 6.44
CA SER A 70 2.55 15.92 6.21
C SER A 70 2.54 16.32 4.74
N THR A 71 3.23 15.56 3.90
CA THR A 71 3.37 15.79 2.46
C THR A 71 2.64 14.74 1.62
N ILE A 72 1.87 13.85 2.27
CA ILE A 72 1.13 12.76 1.63
C ILE A 72 -0.35 12.99 1.94
N ILE A 73 -1.10 13.46 0.95
CA ILE A 73 -2.52 13.83 1.10
C ILE A 73 -3.46 12.85 0.38
N ASP A 74 -2.92 12.02 -0.50
CA ASP A 74 -3.67 11.13 -1.38
C ASP A 74 -2.87 9.86 -1.73
N TRP A 75 -3.59 8.84 -2.19
CA TRP A 75 -3.01 7.54 -2.57
C TRP A 75 -1.95 7.63 -3.69
N PRO A 76 -2.16 8.36 -4.81
CA PRO A 76 -1.11 8.60 -5.80
C PRO A 76 0.18 9.19 -5.23
N THR A 77 0.08 10.24 -4.42
CA THR A 77 1.23 10.88 -3.77
C THR A 77 1.96 9.92 -2.85
N PHE A 78 1.22 9.09 -2.10
CA PHE A 78 1.80 8.04 -1.26
C PHE A 78 2.65 7.07 -2.08
N LYS A 79 2.11 6.52 -3.18
CA LYS A 79 2.83 5.58 -4.05
C LYS A 79 4.13 6.17 -4.57
N ILE A 80 4.06 7.40 -5.12
CA ILE A 80 5.23 8.08 -5.67
C ILE A 80 6.30 8.28 -4.61
N LYS A 81 5.93 8.79 -3.42
CA LYS A 81 6.90 9.04 -2.35
C LYS A 81 7.50 7.76 -1.79
N LEU A 82 6.70 6.71 -1.63
CA LEU A 82 7.17 5.42 -1.12
C LEU A 82 8.15 4.75 -2.11
N ILE A 83 7.84 4.79 -3.41
CA ILE A 83 8.75 4.29 -4.46
C ILE A 83 10.06 5.07 -4.46
N LYS A 84 10.01 6.41 -4.39
CA LYS A 84 11.23 7.24 -4.31
C LYS A 84 12.10 6.89 -3.09
N ALA A 85 11.47 6.57 -1.97
CA ALA A 85 12.19 6.26 -0.73
C ALA A 85 12.84 4.87 -0.74
N TYR A 86 12.22 3.88 -1.40
CA TYR A 86 12.62 2.47 -1.29
C TYR A 86 13.07 1.82 -2.60
N GLN A 87 12.94 2.52 -3.72
CA GLN A 87 13.42 2.07 -5.04
C GLN A 87 13.90 3.27 -5.88
N PRO A 88 14.98 3.96 -5.43
CA PRO A 88 15.49 5.17 -6.09
C PRO A 88 16.04 4.90 -7.51
N SER A 89 16.39 3.66 -7.83
CA SER A 89 16.90 3.25 -9.15
C SER A 89 15.88 3.39 -10.29
N LEU A 90 14.58 3.46 -10.00
CA LEU A 90 13.53 3.74 -10.98
C LEU A 90 13.45 5.21 -11.42
N GLN A 91 14.26 6.10 -10.83
CA GLN A 91 14.26 7.53 -11.16
C GLN A 91 15.25 7.94 -12.26
N GLN A 92 16.01 6.99 -12.83
CA GLN A 92 17.09 7.27 -13.81
C GLN A 92 16.76 6.91 -15.26
N THR A 93 15.49 6.94 -15.68
CA THR A 93 15.12 6.73 -17.10
C THR A 93 14.38 7.95 -17.65
#